data_AF-A0A813IYE0-F1
#
_entry.id   AF-A0A813IYE0-F1
#
_cell.length_a   1.000
_cell.length_b   1.000
_cell.length_c   1.000
_cell.angle_alpha   90.00
_cell.angle_beta   90.00
_cell.angle_gamma   90.00
#
_symmetry.space_group_name_H-M   'P 1'
#
loop_
_entity.id
_entity.type
_entity.pdbx_description
1 polymer ?
#
loop_
_entity_poly.entity_id
_entity_poly.type
_entity_poly.pdbx_seq_one_letter_code
_entity_poly.pdbx_strand_id
1 'polypeptide(L)'
;MIFRENIRPEWEDKMNANGGHFQFQLKPNLGGGQVDEYWNNLVLGMIGATIEPANMITGMRLVDKLSGPRAANVIRLEIWFTNYDDAAAVQALKKSVEKCMATRLDGTVGTAPKCETKPHSQPAGGKAH
;
A
#
# COMPACT_ATOMS: atom_id res chain seq x y z
N MET A 1 -3.62 0.56 -11.42
CA MET A 1 -3.90 -0.25 -10.21
C MET A 1 -3.85 -1.71 -10.59
N ILE A 2 -3.50 -2.60 -9.66
CA ILE A 2 -3.39 -4.06 -9.89
C ILE A 2 -4.00 -4.75 -8.68
N PHE A 3 -5.07 -5.52 -8.89
CA PHE A 3 -5.76 -6.28 -7.84
C PHE A 3 -5.88 -7.74 -8.25
N ARG A 4 -6.01 -8.64 -7.28
CA ARG A 4 -6.30 -10.06 -7.57
C ARG A 4 -7.60 -10.16 -8.36
N GLU A 5 -7.68 -11.19 -9.19
CA GLU A 5 -8.88 -11.50 -9.95
C GLU A 5 -10.10 -11.60 -9.02
N ASN A 6 -11.24 -11.08 -9.48
CA ASN A 6 -12.50 -11.05 -8.74
C ASN A 6 -12.51 -10.24 -7.42
N ILE A 7 -11.50 -9.39 -7.20
CA ILE A 7 -11.50 -8.39 -6.12
C ILE A 7 -11.56 -7.00 -6.72
N ARG A 8 -12.63 -6.25 -6.41
CA ARG A 8 -12.78 -4.87 -6.89
C ARG A 8 -11.89 -3.93 -6.06
N PRO A 9 -11.30 -2.88 -6.66
CA PRO A 9 -10.41 -1.93 -5.99
C PRO A 9 -11.19 -0.88 -5.15
N GLU A 10 -12.17 -1.35 -4.39
CA GLU A 10 -13.10 -0.55 -3.58
C GLU A 10 -13.22 -1.13 -2.18
N TRP A 11 -13.57 -0.29 -1.20
CA TRP A 11 -13.60 -0.68 0.21
C TRP A 11 -14.85 -1.52 0.54
N GLU A 12 -15.86 -1.49 -0.32
CA GLU A 12 -17.10 -2.26 -0.22
C GLU A 12 -16.92 -3.72 -0.71
N ASP A 13 -15.81 -4.05 -1.38
CA ASP A 13 -15.51 -5.43 -1.74
C ASP A 13 -15.31 -6.28 -0.49
N LYS A 14 -15.92 -7.48 -0.46
CA LYS A 14 -15.87 -8.40 0.69
C LYS A 14 -14.45 -8.69 1.18
N MET A 15 -13.47 -8.73 0.28
CA MET A 15 -12.08 -9.02 0.64
C MET A 15 -11.37 -7.80 1.24
N ASN A 16 -11.84 -6.59 0.93
CA ASN A 16 -11.25 -5.32 1.36
C ASN A 16 -11.96 -4.71 2.57
N ALA A 17 -13.25 -4.99 2.77
CA ALA A 17 -14.10 -4.31 3.75
C ALA A 17 -13.60 -4.44 5.20
N ASN A 18 -13.12 -5.63 5.57
CA ASN A 18 -12.52 -5.88 6.89
C ASN A 18 -10.99 -5.75 6.87
N GLY A 19 -10.47 -5.15 5.80
CA GLY A 19 -9.05 -4.98 5.55
C GLY A 19 -8.57 -3.56 5.82
N GLY A 20 -7.43 -3.25 5.24
CA GLY A 20 -6.86 -1.92 5.23
C GLY A 20 -5.82 -1.77 4.13
N HIS A 21 -5.09 -0.67 4.19
CA HIS A 21 -3.97 -0.45 3.30
C HIS A 21 -2.78 0.20 4.01
N PHE A 22 -1.60 -0.13 3.51
CA PHE A 22 -0.38 0.63 3.76
C PHE A 22 -0.32 1.78 2.78
N GLN A 23 -0.16 3.00 3.27
CA GLN A 23 -0.13 4.23 2.49
C GLN A 23 1.24 4.89 2.60
N PHE A 24 1.96 4.93 1.48
CA PHE A 24 3.22 5.63 1.33
C PHE A 24 2.99 6.94 0.57
N GLN A 25 3.39 8.07 1.16
CA GLN A 25 3.28 9.36 0.50
C GLN A 25 4.65 9.78 -0.06
N LEU A 26 4.73 9.89 -1.38
CA LEU A 26 5.94 10.24 -2.11
C LEU A 26 5.85 11.71 -2.55
N LYS A 27 6.81 12.53 -2.14
CA LYS A 27 6.86 13.95 -2.50
C LYS A 27 7.56 14.13 -3.87
N PRO A 28 7.25 15.20 -4.63
CA PRO A 28 7.83 15.42 -5.95
C PRO A 28 9.37 15.48 -5.99
N ASN A 29 10.00 15.92 -4.90
CA ASN A 29 11.46 16.00 -4.78
C ASN A 29 12.16 14.62 -4.79
N LEU A 30 11.42 13.52 -4.64
CA LEU A 30 11.95 12.17 -4.77
C LEU A 30 12.40 11.85 -6.21
N GLY A 31 11.80 12.51 -7.21
CA GLY A 31 12.05 12.26 -8.63
C GLY A 31 11.26 11.06 -9.18
N GLY A 32 10.90 11.12 -10.47
CA GLY A 32 10.07 10.11 -11.13
C GLY A 32 10.69 8.71 -11.14
N GLY A 33 11.99 8.60 -11.43
CA GLY A 33 12.67 7.29 -11.50
C GLY A 33 12.61 6.49 -10.20
N GLN A 34 12.68 7.15 -9.04
CA GLN A 34 12.57 6.46 -7.75
C GLN A 34 11.12 6.03 -7.45
N VAL A 35 10.13 6.82 -7.89
CA VAL A 35 8.71 6.42 -7.82
C VAL A 35 8.46 5.18 -8.68
N ASP A 36 9.01 5.15 -9.89
CA ASP A 36 8.89 4.03 -10.82
C ASP A 36 9.57 2.77 -10.26
N GLU A 37 10.75 2.90 -9.66
CA GLU A 37 11.45 1.81 -8.98
C GLU A 37 10.59 1.22 -7.85
N TYR A 38 10.02 2.06 -6.98
CA TYR A 38 9.12 1.59 -5.92
C TYR A 38 7.88 0.89 -6.47
N TRP A 39 7.25 1.46 -7.51
CA TRP A 39 6.11 0.83 -8.16
C TRP A 39 6.48 -0.54 -8.73
N ASN A 40 7.59 -0.63 -9.46
CA ASN A 40 8.06 -1.88 -10.08
C ASN A 40 8.37 -2.95 -9.03
N ASN A 41 9.10 -2.61 -7.96
CA ASN A 41 9.43 -3.55 -6.89
C ASN A 41 8.17 -4.12 -6.23
N LEU A 42 7.21 -3.25 -5.89
CA LEU A 42 5.95 -3.67 -5.27
C LEU A 42 5.12 -4.56 -6.21
N VAL A 43 5.01 -4.20 -7.49
CA VAL A 43 4.27 -4.99 -8.47
C VAL A 43 4.90 -6.37 -8.65
N LEU A 44 6.23 -6.43 -8.84
CA LEU A 44 6.96 -7.68 -8.99
C LEU A 44 6.91 -8.52 -7.70
N GLY A 45 7.06 -7.89 -6.54
CA GLY A 45 7.02 -8.58 -5.26
C GLY A 45 5.64 -9.14 -4.90
N MET A 46 4.57 -8.43 -5.26
CA MET A 46 3.20 -8.90 -5.11
C MET A 46 2.87 -10.04 -6.06
N ILE A 47 3.17 -9.89 -7.36
CA ILE A 47 2.87 -10.91 -8.39
C ILE A 47 3.74 -12.16 -8.18
N GLY A 48 5.01 -11.98 -7.84
CA GLY A 48 5.94 -13.06 -7.53
C GLY A 48 5.74 -13.69 -6.15
N ALA A 49 4.77 -13.22 -5.37
CA ALA A 49 4.47 -13.70 -4.02
C ALA A 49 5.70 -13.69 -3.07
N THR A 50 6.57 -12.68 -3.19
CA THR A 50 7.75 -12.53 -2.31
C THR A 50 7.48 -11.56 -1.15
N ILE A 51 6.41 -10.77 -1.23
CA ILE A 51 5.89 -9.98 -0.11
C ILE A 51 4.97 -10.88 0.71
N GLU A 52 5.42 -11.23 1.91
CA GLU A 52 4.76 -12.18 2.80
C GLU A 52 4.10 -11.50 4.00
N PRO A 53 2.93 -11.98 4.47
CA PRO A 53 2.11 -13.07 3.93
C PRO A 53 1.37 -12.71 2.63
N ALA A 54 1.69 -13.37 1.53
CA ALA A 54 1.24 -12.98 0.19
C ALA A 54 -0.28 -13.11 0.01
N ASN A 55 -0.89 -14.10 0.64
CA ASN A 55 -2.34 -14.37 0.60
C ASN A 55 -3.18 -13.25 1.22
N MET A 56 -2.61 -12.42 2.10
CA MET A 56 -3.32 -11.29 2.68
C MET A 56 -3.47 -10.12 1.71
N ILE A 57 -2.58 -9.98 0.72
CA ILE A 57 -2.61 -8.86 -0.23
C ILE A 57 -3.78 -9.02 -1.19
N THR A 58 -4.65 -8.02 -1.26
CA THR A 58 -5.77 -7.98 -2.21
C THR A 58 -5.44 -7.21 -3.48
N GLY A 59 -4.55 -6.22 -3.39
CA GLY A 59 -4.04 -5.48 -4.54
C GLY A 59 -3.24 -4.25 -4.15
N MET A 60 -2.90 -3.42 -5.14
CA MET A 60 -2.21 -2.16 -4.95
C MET A 60 -2.65 -1.10 -5.97
N ARG A 61 -2.49 0.17 -5.61
CA ARG A 61 -2.76 1.30 -6.49
C ARG A 61 -1.82 2.47 -6.27
N LEU A 62 -1.66 3.25 -7.33
CA LEU A 62 -1.03 4.56 -7.31
C LEU A 62 -2.13 5.61 -7.40
N VAL A 63 -2.10 6.59 -6.50
CA VAL A 63 -3.03 7.71 -6.49
C VAL A 63 -2.25 9.00 -6.71
N ASP A 64 -2.51 9.66 -7.83
CA ASP A 64 -1.95 10.98 -8.12
C ASP A 64 -2.70 12.05 -7.29
N LYS A 65 -1.96 12.77 -6.44
CA LYS A 65 -2.43 13.91 -5.67
C LYS A 65 -1.57 15.15 -5.91
N LEU A 66 -0.92 15.24 -7.07
CA LEU A 66 -0.07 16.37 -7.45
C LEU A 66 -0.91 17.60 -7.83
N SER A 67 -2.08 17.40 -8.44
CA SER A 67 -2.95 18.48 -8.91
C SER A 67 -4.43 18.22 -8.62
N GLY A 68 -5.27 19.24 -8.84
CA GLY A 68 -6.73 19.17 -8.69
C GLY A 68 -7.30 19.55 -7.31
N PRO A 69 -8.62 19.45 -7.12
CA PRO A 69 -9.33 20.01 -5.95
C PRO A 69 -8.94 19.40 -4.59
N ARG A 70 -8.30 18.23 -4.58
CA ARG A 70 -7.81 17.54 -3.38
C ARG A 70 -6.30 17.28 -3.47
N ALA A 71 -5.59 18.15 -4.17
CA ALA A 71 -4.14 18.09 -4.28
C ALA A 71 -3.52 18.14 -2.88
N ALA A 72 -2.51 17.31 -2.67
CA ALA A 72 -1.71 17.29 -1.45
C ALA A 72 -0.21 17.34 -1.77
N ASN A 73 0.13 17.65 -3.03
CA ASN A 73 1.49 17.69 -3.56
C ASN A 73 2.28 16.39 -3.27
N VAL A 74 1.63 15.25 -3.49
CA VAL A 74 2.21 13.91 -3.29
C VAL A 74 1.66 12.91 -4.32
N ILE A 75 2.39 11.82 -4.54
CA ILE A 75 1.86 10.57 -5.09
C ILE A 75 1.67 9.59 -3.94
N ARG A 76 0.57 8.85 -3.90
CA ARG A 76 0.37 7.77 -2.91
C ARG A 76 0.55 6.42 -3.55
N LEU A 77 1.38 5.59 -2.94
CA LEU A 77 1.36 4.14 -3.19
C LEU A 77 0.57 3.48 -2.07
N GLU A 78 -0.40 2.68 -2.45
CA GLU A 78 -1.29 2.00 -1.51
C GLU A 78 -1.26 0.50 -1.78
N ILE A 79 -0.89 -0.29 -0.77
CA ILE A 79 -0.94 -1.75 -0.80
C ILE A 79 -2.09 -2.19 0.10
N TRP A 80 -3.08 -2.83 -0.49
CA TRP A 80 -4.32 -3.25 0.17
C TRP A 80 -4.21 -4.69 0.64
N PHE A 81 -4.74 -4.95 1.83
CA PHE A 81 -4.72 -6.25 2.48
C PHE A 81 -6.04 -6.53 3.19
N THR A 82 -6.34 -7.81 3.40
CA THR A 82 -7.51 -8.27 4.17
C THR A 82 -7.18 -8.47 5.66
N ASN A 83 -8.20 -8.70 6.48
CA ASN A 83 -8.06 -9.06 7.91
C ASN A 83 -7.19 -8.08 8.72
N TYR A 84 -7.69 -6.85 8.89
CA TYR A 84 -6.98 -5.79 9.60
C TYR A 84 -6.72 -6.10 11.09
N ASP A 85 -7.60 -6.90 11.71
CA ASP A 85 -7.55 -7.18 13.14
C ASP A 85 -6.45 -8.17 13.53
N ASP A 86 -5.89 -8.92 12.57
CA ASP A 86 -4.70 -9.74 12.78
C ASP A 86 -3.44 -8.87 12.80
N ALA A 87 -3.25 -8.16 13.91
CA ALA A 87 -2.15 -7.22 14.09
C ALA A 87 -0.77 -7.87 13.85
N ALA A 88 -0.58 -9.14 14.21
CA ALA A 88 0.69 -9.82 13.99
C ALA A 88 0.98 -10.01 12.50
N ALA A 89 0.00 -10.51 11.75
CA ALA A 89 0.14 -10.72 10.31
C ALA A 89 0.23 -9.39 9.54
N VAL A 90 -0.53 -8.36 9.95
CA VAL A 90 -0.43 -7.00 9.38
C VAL A 90 0.95 -6.41 9.60
N GLN A 91 1.55 -6.55 10.80
CA GLN A 91 2.91 -6.07 11.05
C GLN A 91 3.96 -6.86 10.27
N ALA A 92 3.79 -8.18 10.11
CA ALA A 92 4.68 -8.98 9.27
C ALA A 92 4.61 -8.53 7.80
N LEU A 93 3.39 -8.34 7.28
CA LEU A 93 3.17 -7.86 5.93
C LEU A 93 3.79 -6.48 5.70
N LYS A 94 3.57 -5.55 6.64
CA LYS A 94 4.14 -4.20 6.58
C LYS A 94 5.66 -4.23 6.45
N LYS A 95 6.33 -5.01 7.30
CA LYS A 95 7.80 -5.15 7.27
C LYS A 95 8.27 -5.72 5.92
N SER A 96 7.54 -6.69 5.36
CA SER A 96 7.86 -7.28 4.07
C SER A 96 7.70 -6.27 2.92
N VAL A 97 6.63 -5.48 2.93
CA VAL A 97 6.39 -4.39 1.99
C VAL A 97 7.48 -3.31 2.09
N GLU A 98 7.81 -2.86 3.30
CA GLU A 98 8.86 -1.86 3.53
C GLU A 98 10.22 -2.36 3.05
N LYS A 99 10.57 -3.62 3.32
CA LYS A 99 11.79 -4.24 2.81
C LYS A 99 11.81 -4.27 1.27
N CYS A 100 10.71 -4.70 0.64
CA CYS A 100 10.58 -4.74 -0.82
C CYS A 100 10.76 -3.36 -1.46
N MET A 101 10.18 -2.31 -0.86
CA MET A 101 10.39 -0.93 -1.33
C MET A 101 11.81 -0.43 -1.09
N ALA A 102 12.45 -0.83 0.01
CA ALA A 102 13.79 -0.40 0.35
C ALA A 102 14.88 -1.07 -0.50
N THR A 103 14.63 -2.25 -1.07
CA THR A 103 15.59 -2.93 -1.94
C THR A 103 15.70 -2.22 -3.28
N ARG A 104 16.88 -1.71 -3.62
CA ARG A 104 17.15 -1.06 -4.89
C ARG A 104 17.46 -2.06 -6.01
N LEU A 105 17.42 -1.59 -7.26
CA LEU A 105 17.74 -2.41 -8.44
C LEU A 105 19.16 -3.00 -8.42
N ASP A 106 20.12 -2.33 -7.75
CA ASP A 106 21.49 -2.82 -7.57
C ASP A 106 21.65 -3.83 -6.41
N GLY A 107 20.54 -4.20 -5.76
CA GLY A 107 20.51 -5.11 -4.62
C GLY A 107 20.86 -4.46 -3.27
N THR A 108 21.24 -3.18 -3.24
CA THR A 108 21.45 -2.46 -1.98
C THR A 108 20.13 -2.18 -1.27
N VAL A 109 20.18 -2.00 0.06
CA VAL A 109 18.99 -1.69 0.86
C VAL A 109 19.05 -0.23 1.29
N GLY A 110 18.10 0.56 0.79
CA GLY A 110 17.86 1.94 1.19
C GLY A 110 16.91 2.05 2.40
N THR A 111 16.35 3.24 2.57
CA THR A 111 15.32 3.49 3.58
C THR A 111 13.95 3.51 2.92
N ALA A 112 13.01 2.73 3.43
CA ALA A 112 11.63 2.77 2.97
C ALA A 112 10.98 4.14 3.27
N PRO A 113 10.11 4.66 2.39
CA PRO A 113 9.34 5.86 2.69
C PRO A 113 8.44 5.64 3.93
N LYS A 114 8.06 6.74 4.60
CA LYS A 114 7.15 6.67 5.76
C LYS A 114 5.83 6.00 5.36
N CYS A 115 5.44 4.98 6.14
CA CYS A 115 4.24 4.19 5.94
C CYS A 115 3.18 4.45 7.01
N GLU A 116 1.96 4.82 6.58
CA GLU A 116 0.76 4.84 7.42
C GLU A 116 -0.09 3.60 7.17
N THR A 117 -0.56 2.93 8.23
CA THR A 117 -1.52 1.83 8.11
C THR A 117 -2.92 2.37 8.37
N LYS A 118 -3.86 2.16 7.44
CA LYS A 118 -5.23 2.69 7.51
C LYS A 118 -6.27 1.59 7.38
N PRO A 119 -7.25 1.47 8.30
CA PRO A 119 -8.35 0.53 8.14
C PRO A 119 -9.33 1.03 7.07
N HIS A 120 -10.01 0.10 6.39
CA HIS A 120 -11.08 0.42 5.45
C HIS A 120 -12.43 0.62 6.13
N SER A 121 -12.70 -0.13 7.19
CA SER A 121 -13.83 0.13 8.08
C SER A 121 -13.50 1.33 8.98
N GLN A 122 -14.43 2.29 9.07
CA GLN A 122 -14.37 3.26 10.16
C GLN A 122 -14.66 2.51 11.47
N PRO A 123 -13.93 2.78 12.57
CA PRO A 123 -14.31 2.27 13.87
C PRO A 123 -15.75 2.71 14.16
N ALA A 124 -16.60 1.75 14.51
CA ALA A 124 -17.98 2.01 14.91
C ALA A 124 -17.96 2.84 16.22
N GLY A 125 -17.93 4.16 16.10
CA GLY A 125 -17.90 5.03 17.28
C GLY A 125 -17.43 6.44 16.99
N GLY A 126 -18.38 7.31 16.67
CA GLY A 126 -18.12 8.75 16.54
C GLY A 126 -19.28 9.54 15.96
N LYS A 127 -20.52 9.31 16.42
CA LYS A 127 -21.54 10.36 16.28
C LYS A 127 -21.10 11.49 17.20
N ALA A 128 -20.54 12.54 16.61
CA ALA A 128 -20.43 13.84 17.27
C ALA A 128 -21.87 14.33 17.52
N HIS A 129 -22.24 14.35 18.79
CA HIS A 129 -23.32 15.21 19.29
C HIS A 129 -22.77 16.62 19.49
#